data_AF-A0A7C7N2C9-F1
#
_entry.id   AF-A0A7C7N2C9-F1
#
_cell.length_a   1.000
_cell.length_b   1.000
_cell.length_c   1.000
_cell.angle_alpha   90.00
_cell.angle_beta   90.00
_cell.angle_gamma   90.00
#
_symmetry.space_group_name_H-M   'P 1'
#
loop_
_entity.id
_entity.type
_entity.pdbx_description
1 polymer ?
#
loop_
_entity_poly.entity_id
_entity_poly.type
_entity_poly.pdbx_seq_one_letter_code
_entity_poly.pdbx_strand_id
1 'polypeptide(L)' 'MNLSLRIDINATLRSQDSPCQTYGCRHRSPDTCVNNSLENVCAFVRADNICKKPPMHWAKQYK' A
#
# COMPACT_ATOMS: atom_id res chain seq x y z
N MET A 1 -10.50 -8.39 4.63
CA MET A 1 -9.16 -7.83 4.33
C MET A 1 -8.13 -8.50 5.20
N ASN A 2 -6.97 -8.86 4.64
CA ASN A 2 -5.85 -9.38 5.41
C ASN A 2 -5.22 -8.26 6.24
N LEU A 3 -5.51 -8.21 7.55
CA LEU A 3 -5.06 -7.14 8.44
C LEU A 3 -3.53 -7.07 8.58
N SER A 4 -2.82 -8.18 8.34
CA SER A 4 -1.34 -8.21 8.37
C SER A 4 -0.71 -7.37 7.26
N LEU A 5 -1.47 -7.00 6.23
CA LEU A 5 -1.04 -6.15 5.14
C LEU A 5 -1.38 -4.67 5.34
N ARG A 6 -2.02 -4.29 6.45
CA ARG A 6 -2.21 -2.88 6.80
C ARG A 6 -0.96 -2.38 7.50
N ILE A 7 -0.18 -1.56 6.80
CA ILE A 7 1.09 -1.03 7.29
C ILE A 7 0.94 0.46 7.55
N ASP A 8 1.44 0.95 8.69
CA ASP A 8 1.40 2.38 8.99
C ASP A 8 2.20 3.18 7.95
N ILE A 9 1.71 4.38 7.61
CA ILE A 9 2.38 5.24 6.64
C ILE A 9 3.79 5.64 7.12
N ASN A 10 4.03 5.71 8.43
CA ASN A 10 5.33 6.06 9.02
C ASN A 10 6.19 4.84 9.37
N ALA A 11 5.72 3.61 9.10
CA ALA A 11 6.54 2.43 9.31
C ALA A 11 7.80 2.46 8.42
N THR A 12 8.86 1.79 8.85
CA THR A 12 10.13 1.68 8.11
C THR A 12 9.91 1.23 6.67
N LEU A 13 10.66 1.79 5.73
CA LEU A 13 10.64 1.37 4.33
C LEU A 13 11.15 -0.07 4.19
N ARG A 14 10.45 -0.87 3.39
CA ARG A 14 10.86 -2.23 3.02
C ARG A 14 11.57 -2.20 1.67
N SER A 15 12.35 -3.24 1.38
CA SER A 15 13.08 -3.37 0.11
C SER A 15 12.19 -3.38 -1.15
N GLN A 16 10.90 -3.72 -1.00
CA GLN A 16 9.92 -3.74 -2.09
C GLN A 16 9.21 -2.40 -2.30
N ASP A 17 9.34 -1.48 -1.34
CA ASP A 17 8.69 -0.18 -1.37
C ASP A 17 9.40 0.75 -2.37
N SER A 18 8.63 1.48 -3.17
CA SER A 18 9.12 2.51 -4.08
C SER A 18 8.15 3.70 -4.11
N PRO A 19 8.51 4.85 -4.72
CA PRO A 19 7.57 5.97 -4.83
C PRO A 19 6.22 5.63 -5.48
N CYS A 20 6.16 4.56 -6.29
CA CYS A 20 4.96 4.15 -7.03
C CYS A 20 4.28 2.90 -6.46
N GLN A 21 4.87 2.21 -5.48
CA GLN A 21 4.28 1.00 -4.91
C GLN A 21 4.70 0.77 -3.45
N THR A 22 3.90 0.02 -2.71
CA THR A 22 4.24 -0.37 -1.35
C THR A 22 4.01 -1.86 -1.11
N TYR A 23 4.82 -2.49 -0.28
CA TYR A 23 4.45 -3.76 0.34
C TYR A 23 3.35 -3.51 1.37
N GLY A 24 2.23 -4.23 1.22
CA GLY A 24 1.02 -3.95 1.97
C GLY A 24 0.35 -2.64 1.55
N CYS A 25 -0.76 -2.33 2.22
CA CYS A 25 -1.50 -1.09 2.07
C CYS A 25 -1.05 -0.09 3.13
N ARG A 26 -0.53 1.07 2.68
CA ARG A 26 -0.15 2.21 3.54
C ARG A 26 -1.16 3.35 3.58
N HIS A 27 -2.39 3.13 3.11
CA HIS A 27 -3.48 4.08 3.32
C HIS A 27 -3.88 4.10 4.79
N ARG A 28 -4.10 5.31 5.34
CA ARG A 28 -4.64 5.49 6.70
C ARG A 28 -6.04 4.84 6.84
N SER A 29 -6.86 5.01 5.82
CA SER A 29 -8.22 4.48 5.71
C SER A 29 -8.34 3.59 4.47
N PRO A 30 -7.89 2.33 4.55
CA PRO A 30 -7.96 1.39 3.42
C PRO A 30 -9.40 1.04 3.02
N ASP A 31 -10.34 1.08 3.97
CA ASP A 31 -11.74 0.71 3.80
C ASP A 31 -12.49 1.63 2.83
N THR A 32 -12.08 2.90 2.76
CA THR A 32 -12.67 3.91 1.86
C THR A 32 -11.87 4.12 0.58
N CYS A 33 -10.83 3.31 0.35
CA CYS A 33 -9.98 3.44 -0.84
C CYS A 33 -10.73 2.91 -2.07
N VAL A 34 -10.84 3.72 -3.13
CA VAL A 34 -11.49 3.30 -4.40
C VAL A 34 -10.81 2.10 -5.07
N ASN A 35 -9.52 1.89 -4.80
CA ASN A 35 -8.76 0.77 -5.35
C ASN A 35 -8.76 -0.44 -4.42
N ASN A 36 -9.51 -0.41 -3.30
CA ASN A 36 -9.57 -1.52 -2.37
C ASN A 36 -10.11 -2.78 -3.06
N SER A 37 -9.52 -3.94 -2.77
CA SER A 37 -9.93 -5.24 -3.32
C SER A 37 -9.85 -5.37 -4.85
N LEU A 38 -9.19 -4.44 -5.54
CA LEU A 38 -8.94 -4.55 -6.98
C LEU A 38 -7.74 -5.48 -7.24
N GLU A 39 -7.96 -6.62 -7.90
CA GLU A 39 -7.00 -7.73 -8.07
C GLU A 39 -5.66 -7.32 -8.68
N ASN A 40 -5.61 -6.27 -9.50
CA ASN A 40 -4.37 -5.82 -10.15
C ASN A 40 -3.67 -4.67 -9.43
N VAL A 41 -4.25 -4.13 -8.35
CA VAL A 41 -3.77 -2.93 -7.67
C VAL A 41 -3.57 -3.11 -6.17
N CYS A 42 -4.53 -3.73 -5.50
CA CYS A 42 -4.61 -3.71 -4.05
C CYS A 42 -3.77 -4.81 -3.41
N ALA A 43 -2.95 -4.44 -2.43
CA ALA A 43 -2.14 -5.39 -1.68
C ALA A 43 -2.99 -6.51 -1.02
N PHE A 44 -4.25 -6.23 -0.63
CA PHE A 44 -5.08 -7.21 0.08
C PHE A 44 -5.50 -8.42 -0.73
N VAL A 45 -5.49 -8.32 -2.06
CA VAL A 45 -5.97 -9.38 -2.98
C VAL A 45 -4.90 -9.83 -3.95
N ARG A 46 -3.78 -9.11 -4.07
CA ARG A 46 -2.67 -9.48 -4.94
C ARG A 46 -1.81 -10.56 -4.31
N ALA A 47 -1.43 -11.55 -5.11
CA ALA A 47 -0.55 -12.65 -4.68
C ALA A 47 0.83 -12.17 -4.17
N ASP A 48 1.34 -11.05 -4.69
CA ASP A 48 2.61 -10.46 -4.28
C ASP A 48 2.48 -9.51 -3.07
N ASN A 49 1.26 -9.27 -2.58
CA ASN A 49 0.94 -8.37 -1.49
C ASN A 49 1.39 -6.91 -1.72
N ILE A 50 1.54 -6.48 -2.98
CA ILE A 50 1.98 -5.12 -3.33
C ILE A 50 0.78 -4.21 -3.60
N CYS A 51 0.76 -3.01 -3.04
CA CYS A 51 -0.14 -1.95 -3.46
C CYS A 51 0.50 -1.13 -4.57
N LYS A 52 -0.11 -1.09 -5.76
CA LYS A 52 0.33 -0.28 -6.92
C LYS A 52 -0.21 1.15 -6.94
N LYS A 53 -1.07 1.49 -5.99
CA LYS A 53 -1.63 2.84 -5.81
C LYS A 53 -1.44 3.26 -4.36
N PRO A 54 -0.21 3.54 -3.92
CA PRO A 54 0.02 4.08 -2.58
C PRO A 54 -0.63 5.47 -2.43
N PRO A 55 -0.79 5.97 -1.19
CA PRO A 55 -1.33 7.31 -0.94
C PRO A 55 -0.56 8.38 -1.72
N MET A 56 -1.22 9.45 -2.18
CA MET A 56 -0.54 10.52 -2.96
C MET A 56 0.67 11.13 -2.23
N HIS A 57 0.64 11.19 -0.90
CA HIS A 57 1.74 11.72 -0.09
C HIS A 57 2.88 10.74 0.14
N TRP A 58 2.72 9.46 -0.24
CA TRP A 58 3.73 8.41 -0.06
C TRP A 58 5.07 8.78 -0.70
N ALA A 59 5.04 9.20 -1.97
CA ALA A 59 6.23 9.56 -2.71
C ALA A 59 7.03 10.73 -2.08
N LYS A 60 6.41 11.53 -1.18
CA LYS A 60 7.10 12.61 -0.47
C LYS A 60 8.10 12.08 0.56
N GLN A 61 8.01 10.84 1.01
CA GLN A 61 8.96 10.23 1.96
C GLN A 61 10.33 9.91 1.32
N TYR A 62 10.43 9.98 0.00
CA TYR A 62 11.65 9.73 -0.77
C TYR A 62 12.34 11.02 -1.26
N LYS A 63 11.88 12.19 -0.82
CA LYS A 63 12.48 13.49 -1.08
C LYS A 63 13.10 14.04 0.18
#